data_AF-A0AAE4UWV5-F1
#
_entry.id   AF-A0AAE4UWV5-F1
#
_cell.length_a   1.000
_cell.length_b   1.000
_cell.length_c   1.000
_cell.angle_alpha   90.00
_cell.angle_beta   90.00
_cell.angle_gamma   90.00
#
_symmetry.space_group_name_H-M   'P 1'
#
loop_
_entity.id
_entity.type
_entity.pdbx_description
1 polymer ?
#
loop_
_entity_poly.entity_id
_entity_poly.type
_entity_poly.pdbx_seq_one_letter_code
_entity_poly.pdbx_strand_id
1 'polypeptide(L)'
;MFTAAILVPSPPLLVPELAGAAAAETASLRDAVAVAAKALSSLSSEWVAVGAGATTIDVPSEAQGTYLGYGVDVRVTLRPGHAENPDPELPLAALTAGWIRGTWAPDAVVDARVLAADLPVERCAEYGAALRGFLDRDDEPRGLMIVADGANTLTAKAPGAFDPRAEGVQARIDAALESGDRDALLALEPGLCNQLGLGGRVPWQVLAGVFDAPPSSCRTLYSAAPYGVAYHVGEWRP
;
A
#
# COMPACT_ATOMS: atom_id res chain seq x y z
N MET A 1 1.84 -17.15 11.32
CA MET A 1 0.77 -17.63 10.44
C MET A 1 0.21 -16.42 9.69
N PHE A 2 0.29 -16.42 8.36
CA PHE A 2 -0.24 -15.36 7.51
C PHE A 2 -1.78 -15.38 7.48
N THR A 3 -2.43 -14.25 7.76
CA THR A 3 -3.90 -14.17 7.86
C THR A 3 -4.56 -13.57 6.63
N ALA A 4 -4.11 -12.40 6.20
CA ALA A 4 -4.63 -11.68 5.03
C ALA A 4 -3.65 -10.58 4.61
N ALA A 5 -3.71 -10.20 3.33
CA ALA A 5 -3.14 -8.95 2.84
C ALA A 5 -4.26 -7.94 2.56
N ILE A 6 -4.07 -6.70 2.98
CA ILE A 6 -4.89 -5.57 2.52
C ILE A 6 -4.08 -4.72 1.55
N LEU A 7 -4.76 -4.15 0.57
CA LEU A 7 -4.21 -3.21 -0.39
C LEU A 7 -4.79 -1.84 -0.11
N VAL A 8 -3.92 -0.84 0.02
CA VAL A 8 -4.31 0.54 0.34
C VAL A 8 -3.47 1.51 -0.49
N PRO A 9 -4.02 2.66 -0.90
CA PRO A 9 -3.27 3.62 -1.68
C PRO A 9 -2.31 4.41 -0.79
N SER A 10 -1.27 4.99 -1.39
CA SER A 10 -0.22 5.74 -0.69
C SER A 10 -0.45 7.25 -0.50
N PRO A 11 -1.38 7.94 -1.18
CA PRO A 11 -1.29 9.38 -1.33
C PRO A 11 -1.65 10.09 -0.02
N PRO A 12 -0.94 11.18 0.33
CA PRO A 12 -1.22 11.94 1.55
C PRO A 12 -2.66 12.53 1.59
N LEU A 13 -3.37 12.63 0.45
CA LEU A 13 -4.77 13.06 0.37
C LEU A 13 -5.76 12.16 1.14
N LEU A 14 -5.32 10.96 1.56
CA LEU A 14 -6.09 10.16 2.52
C LEU A 14 -6.20 10.87 3.87
N VAL A 15 -5.24 11.70 4.25
CA VAL A 15 -5.25 12.47 5.49
C VAL A 15 -6.17 13.69 5.31
N PRO A 16 -7.33 13.77 6.01
CA PRO A 16 -8.29 14.85 5.81
C PRO A 16 -7.70 16.26 5.98
N GLU A 17 -6.75 16.41 6.90
CA GLU A 17 -6.03 17.64 7.19
C GLU A 17 -5.21 18.14 5.99
N LEU A 18 -4.72 17.23 5.15
CA LEU A 18 -4.00 17.56 3.90
C LEU A 18 -4.95 17.87 2.75
N ALA A 19 -6.11 17.20 2.70
CA ALA A 19 -7.08 17.39 1.63
C ALA A 19 -7.92 18.69 1.80
N GLY A 20 -8.02 19.23 3.02
CA GLY A 20 -8.74 20.46 3.30
C GLY A 20 -10.19 20.42 2.80
N ALA A 21 -10.61 21.40 2.02
CA ALA A 21 -11.96 21.46 1.46
C ALA A 21 -12.30 20.29 0.51
N ALA A 22 -11.30 19.64 -0.09
CA ALA A 22 -11.47 18.47 -0.95
C ALA A 22 -11.57 17.15 -0.17
N ALA A 23 -11.48 17.17 1.17
CA ALA A 23 -11.55 15.96 1.98
C ALA A 23 -12.84 15.16 1.75
N ALA A 24 -13.95 15.81 1.41
CA ALA A 24 -15.21 15.14 1.10
C ALA A 24 -15.13 14.28 -0.19
N GLU A 25 -14.29 14.66 -1.15
CA GLU A 25 -14.13 13.96 -2.43
C GLU A 25 -13.43 12.60 -2.25
N THR A 26 -12.64 12.45 -1.19
CA THR A 26 -11.89 11.22 -0.85
C THR A 26 -12.57 10.39 0.24
N ALA A 27 -13.80 10.75 0.64
CA ALA A 27 -14.53 10.07 1.72
C ALA A 27 -14.79 8.58 1.42
N SER A 28 -15.31 8.26 0.24
CA SER A 28 -15.57 6.86 -0.15
C SER A 28 -14.29 6.02 -0.21
N LEU A 29 -13.17 6.63 -0.62
CA LEU A 29 -11.88 5.97 -0.60
C LEU A 29 -11.41 5.70 0.84
N ARG A 30 -11.50 6.69 1.74
CA ARG A 30 -11.17 6.50 3.16
C ARG A 30 -12.06 5.46 3.84
N ASP A 31 -13.36 5.44 3.52
CA ASP A 31 -14.29 4.46 4.06
C ASP A 31 -13.89 3.03 3.64
N ALA A 32 -13.48 2.85 2.38
CA ALA A 32 -12.94 1.56 1.92
C ALA A 32 -11.66 1.17 2.67
N VAL A 33 -10.72 2.10 2.87
CA VAL A 33 -9.50 1.86 3.66
C VAL A 33 -9.84 1.48 5.11
N ALA A 34 -10.83 2.16 5.71
CA ALA A 34 -11.30 1.85 7.04
C ALA A 34 -11.86 0.42 7.14
N VAL A 35 -12.62 -0.03 6.14
CA VAL A 35 -13.15 -1.41 6.07
C VAL A 35 -12.01 -2.42 5.98
N ALA A 36 -11.02 -2.18 5.12
CA ALA A 36 -9.86 -3.07 4.97
C ALA A 36 -9.04 -3.16 6.25
N ALA A 37 -8.69 -2.02 6.86
CA ALA A 37 -7.89 -1.96 8.08
C ALA A 37 -8.58 -2.65 9.27
N LYS A 38 -9.88 -2.45 9.44
CA LYS A 38 -10.67 -3.11 10.49
C LYS A 38 -10.80 -4.62 10.25
N ALA A 39 -10.91 -5.05 9.00
CA ALA A 39 -10.91 -6.47 8.67
C ALA A 39 -9.58 -7.12 9.06
N LEU A 40 -8.44 -6.49 8.72
CA LEU A 40 -7.12 -6.99 9.10
C LEU A 40 -6.92 -7.01 10.62
N SER A 41 -7.35 -5.97 11.33
CA SER A 41 -7.19 -5.88 12.79
C SER A 41 -8.03 -6.91 13.56
N SER A 42 -9.13 -7.37 12.98
CA SER A 42 -9.91 -8.48 13.53
C SER A 42 -9.20 -9.84 13.43
N LEU A 43 -8.17 -9.96 12.60
CA LEU A 43 -7.44 -11.20 12.35
C LEU A 43 -6.04 -11.21 13.00
N SER A 44 -5.41 -10.06 13.16
CA SER A 44 -4.04 -9.93 13.66
C SER A 44 -3.76 -8.52 14.18
N SER A 45 -2.92 -8.42 15.21
CA SER A 45 -2.30 -7.16 15.66
C SER A 45 -0.87 -6.98 15.16
N GLU A 46 -0.24 -7.98 14.54
CA GLU A 46 1.15 -7.95 14.07
C GLU A 46 1.19 -7.81 12.55
N TRP A 47 1.53 -6.63 12.05
CA TRP A 47 1.44 -6.30 10.63
C TRP A 47 2.81 -6.02 10.02
N VAL A 48 2.98 -6.40 8.77
CA VAL A 48 4.06 -5.89 7.92
C VAL A 48 3.45 -4.98 6.87
N ALA A 49 3.96 -3.76 6.73
CA ALA A 49 3.60 -2.88 5.62
C ALA A 49 4.69 -2.94 4.54
N VAL A 50 4.31 -3.01 3.26
CA VAL A 50 5.25 -2.98 2.13
C VAL A 50 4.86 -1.86 1.19
N GLY A 51 5.82 -0.99 0.86
CA GLY A 51 5.65 0.08 -0.11
C GLY A 51 6.92 0.33 -0.93
N ALA A 52 6.86 1.28 -1.85
CA ALA A 52 8.01 1.69 -2.67
C ALA A 52 8.58 3.05 -2.24
N GLY A 53 9.88 3.24 -2.42
CA GLY A 53 10.59 4.48 -2.17
C GLY A 53 11.85 4.61 -3.01
N ALA A 54 12.64 5.65 -2.77
CA ALA A 54 13.88 5.88 -3.52
C ALA A 54 14.97 4.84 -3.20
N THR A 55 14.96 4.27 -2.00
CA THR A 55 15.92 3.27 -1.54
C THR A 55 15.22 2.22 -0.70
N THR A 56 15.86 1.05 -0.56
CA THR A 56 15.38 0.01 0.34
C THR A 56 15.73 0.34 1.79
N ILE A 57 14.71 0.42 2.65
CA ILE A 57 14.85 0.67 4.08
C ILE A 57 13.81 -0.11 4.87
N ASP A 58 14.24 -0.69 5.98
CA ASP A 58 13.37 -1.24 7.01
C ASP A 58 13.08 -0.17 8.06
N VAL A 59 11.79 0.08 8.30
CA VAL A 59 11.31 1.04 9.29
C VAL A 59 10.68 0.24 10.44
N PRO A 60 11.34 0.17 11.60
CA PRO A 60 10.87 -0.66 12.71
C PRO A 60 9.64 -0.05 13.38
N SER A 61 8.86 -0.87 14.08
CA SER A 61 7.63 -0.45 14.77
C SER A 61 7.81 0.68 15.80
N GLU A 62 9.03 0.90 16.30
CA GLU A 62 9.39 2.00 17.20
C GLU A 62 9.43 3.36 16.51
N ALA A 63 9.52 3.40 15.17
CA ALA A 63 9.58 4.64 14.43
C ALA A 63 8.30 5.47 14.60
N GLN A 64 8.49 6.78 14.62
CA GLN A 64 7.43 7.78 14.75
C GLN A 64 7.62 8.77 13.61
N GLY A 65 6.53 9.17 12.97
CA GLY A 65 6.58 10.05 11.80
C GLY A 65 5.60 11.20 11.90
N THR A 66 5.77 12.19 11.04
CA THR A 66 4.80 13.28 10.88
C THR A 66 4.66 13.67 9.43
N TYR A 67 3.45 14.10 9.05
CA TYR A 67 3.19 14.67 7.72
C TYR A 67 3.72 16.11 7.56
N LEU A 68 4.58 16.61 8.46
CA LEU A 68 5.19 17.95 8.33
C LEU A 68 5.92 18.14 6.99
N GLY A 69 6.57 17.08 6.47
CA GLY A 69 7.16 17.09 5.12
C GLY A 69 6.15 17.32 3.98
N TYR A 70 4.86 17.15 4.26
CA TYR A 70 3.73 17.39 3.36
C TYR A 70 2.89 18.63 3.76
N GLY A 71 3.30 19.36 4.80
CA GLY A 71 2.72 20.65 5.18
C GLY A 71 1.73 20.64 6.36
N VAL A 72 1.49 19.51 7.03
CA VAL A 72 0.64 19.46 8.24
C VAL A 72 1.28 18.61 9.35
N ASP A 73 1.16 19.01 10.61
CA ASP A 73 1.72 18.24 11.75
C ASP A 73 0.76 17.12 12.21
N VAL A 74 0.40 16.22 11.30
CA VAL A 74 -0.30 14.97 11.67
C VAL A 74 0.76 13.95 12.03
N ARG A 75 0.84 13.62 13.32
CA ARG A 75 1.83 12.68 13.86
C ARG A 75 1.28 11.27 13.89
N VAL A 76 2.14 10.30 13.58
CA VAL A 76 1.79 8.88 13.50
C VAL A 76 2.81 8.02 14.23
N THR A 77 2.35 6.89 14.74
CA THR A 77 3.19 5.83 15.33
C THR A 77 2.92 4.51 14.61
N LEU A 78 3.92 3.64 14.54
CA LEU A 78 3.78 2.30 13.99
C LEU A 78 3.40 1.24 15.04
N ARG A 79 3.18 1.66 16.29
CA ARG A 79 2.75 0.79 17.41
C ARG A 79 1.88 1.57 18.39
N PRO A 80 1.20 0.91 19.37
CA PRO A 80 0.38 1.62 20.35
C PRO A 80 1.22 2.62 21.14
N GLY A 81 0.71 3.85 21.27
CA GLY A 81 1.40 4.94 21.95
C GLY A 81 1.17 6.29 21.28
N HIS A 82 1.99 7.26 21.64
CA HIS A 82 1.96 8.62 21.11
C HIS A 82 3.33 8.99 20.53
N ALA A 83 3.33 9.86 19.54
CA ALA A 83 4.56 10.36 18.93
C ALA A 83 5.15 11.52 19.76
N GLU A 84 6.33 11.31 20.34
CA GLU A 84 7.07 12.31 21.09
C GLU A 84 8.03 13.08 20.19
N ASN A 85 8.83 12.35 19.40
CA ASN A 85 9.84 12.90 18.50
C ASN A 85 9.62 12.34 17.08
N PRO A 86 8.56 12.78 16.38
CA PRO A 86 8.24 12.28 15.05
C PRO A 86 9.25 12.75 14.00
N ASP A 87 9.68 11.85 13.13
CA ASP A 87 10.54 12.14 11.98
C ASP A 87 9.71 12.72 10.81
N PRO A 88 10.02 13.95 10.33
CA PRO A 88 9.35 14.53 9.17
C PRO A 88 9.76 13.90 7.83
N GLU A 89 10.87 13.14 7.80
CA GLU A 89 11.41 12.50 6.60
C GLU A 89 11.06 10.99 6.53
N LEU A 90 10.21 10.51 7.44
CA LEU A 90 9.76 9.12 7.43
C LEU A 90 9.12 8.78 6.08
N PRO A 91 9.48 7.66 5.42
CA PRO A 91 8.94 7.35 4.10
C PRO A 91 7.41 7.34 4.06
N LEU A 92 6.82 7.87 2.99
CA LEU A 92 5.36 8.01 2.85
C LEU A 92 4.61 6.70 3.13
N ALA A 93 5.08 5.57 2.61
CA ALA A 93 4.43 4.29 2.85
C ALA A 93 4.33 3.94 4.35
N ALA A 94 5.36 4.28 5.13
CA ALA A 94 5.34 4.10 6.58
C ALA A 94 4.44 5.14 7.28
N LEU A 95 4.43 6.40 6.83
CA LEU A 95 3.50 7.42 7.33
C LEU A 95 2.03 7.01 7.09
N THR A 96 1.71 6.50 5.91
CA THR A 96 0.38 6.02 5.54
C THR A 96 0.00 4.81 6.37
N ALA A 97 0.89 3.83 6.52
CA ALA A 97 0.64 2.65 7.35
C ALA A 97 0.37 3.03 8.82
N GLY A 98 1.19 3.91 9.39
CA GLY A 98 1.02 4.42 10.76
C GLY A 98 -0.29 5.20 10.93
N TRP A 99 -0.68 6.00 9.95
CA TRP A 99 -1.94 6.75 9.97
C TRP A 99 -3.18 5.82 9.91
N ILE A 100 -3.19 4.85 8.99
CA ILE A 100 -4.26 3.85 8.85
C ILE A 100 -4.41 3.06 10.16
N ARG A 101 -3.28 2.57 10.69
CA ARG A 101 -3.21 1.88 11.97
C ARG A 101 -3.75 2.74 13.11
N GLY A 102 -3.25 3.97 13.26
CA GLY A 102 -3.65 4.86 14.36
C GLY A 102 -5.14 5.21 14.34
N THR A 103 -5.73 5.26 13.14
CA THR A 103 -7.13 5.66 12.95
C THR A 103 -8.11 4.50 13.11
N TRP A 104 -7.77 3.29 12.65
CA TRP A 104 -8.72 2.17 12.56
C TRP A 104 -8.26 0.85 13.19
N ALA A 105 -6.99 0.73 13.57
CA ALA A 105 -6.43 -0.46 14.23
C ALA A 105 -5.48 -0.04 15.38
N PRO A 106 -5.99 0.66 16.41
CA PRO A 106 -5.18 1.34 17.41
C PRO A 106 -4.37 0.42 18.33
N ASP A 107 -4.52 -0.91 18.20
CA ASP A 107 -3.73 -1.92 18.92
C ASP A 107 -2.67 -2.59 18.03
N ALA A 108 -2.70 -2.39 16.71
CA ALA A 108 -1.76 -3.03 15.79
C ALA A 108 -0.33 -2.50 15.93
N VAL A 109 0.65 -3.35 15.65
CA VAL A 109 2.08 -3.08 15.57
C VAL A 109 2.49 -3.33 14.13
N VAL A 110 3.22 -2.40 13.52
CA VAL A 110 3.55 -2.41 12.10
C VAL A 110 5.07 -2.30 11.92
N ASP A 111 5.68 -3.28 11.29
CA ASP A 111 7.02 -3.12 10.70
C ASP A 111 6.86 -2.75 9.23
N ALA A 112 7.39 -1.60 8.81
CA ALA A 112 7.30 -1.15 7.43
C ALA A 112 8.57 -1.48 6.63
N ARG A 113 8.38 -1.97 5.41
CA ARG A 113 9.40 -2.39 4.46
C ARG A 113 9.24 -1.53 3.21
N VAL A 114 10.12 -0.56 3.06
CA VAL A 114 10.13 0.33 1.89
C VAL A 114 11.18 -0.19 0.94
N LEU A 115 10.78 -0.56 -0.27
CA LEU A 115 11.67 -1.14 -1.27
C LEU A 115 11.99 -0.11 -2.34
N ALA A 116 13.20 -0.18 -2.90
CA ALA A 116 13.58 0.68 -4.02
C ALA A 116 12.59 0.53 -5.19
N ALA A 117 12.08 1.64 -5.73
CA ALA A 117 11.07 1.64 -6.79
C ALA A 117 11.53 1.00 -8.10
N ASP A 118 12.85 0.89 -8.30
CA ASP A 118 13.50 0.24 -9.44
C ASP A 118 13.87 -1.23 -9.17
N LEU A 119 13.42 -1.83 -8.05
CA LEU A 119 13.71 -3.22 -7.73
C LEU A 119 13.30 -4.15 -8.90
N PRO A 120 14.20 -5.05 -9.36
CA PRO A 120 13.90 -5.97 -10.45
C PRO A 120 12.75 -6.93 -10.12
N VAL A 121 12.00 -7.35 -11.13
CA VAL A 121 10.79 -8.18 -10.97
C VAL A 121 11.09 -9.47 -10.20
N GLU A 122 12.19 -10.15 -10.56
CA GLU A 122 12.60 -11.40 -9.91
C GLU A 122 12.91 -11.17 -8.43
N ARG A 123 13.49 -10.01 -8.10
CA ARG A 123 13.81 -9.63 -6.72
C ARG A 123 12.57 -9.28 -5.92
N CYS A 124 11.55 -8.67 -6.54
CA CYS A 124 10.24 -8.50 -5.92
C CYS A 124 9.61 -9.85 -5.58
N ALA A 125 9.63 -10.80 -6.52
CA ALA A 125 9.08 -12.14 -6.31
C ALA A 125 9.84 -12.93 -5.22
N GLU A 126 11.18 -12.93 -5.26
CA GLU A 126 12.04 -13.52 -4.23
C GLU A 126 11.77 -12.91 -2.85
N TYR A 127 11.61 -11.58 -2.77
CA TYR A 127 11.28 -10.89 -1.53
C TYR A 127 9.89 -11.30 -1.02
N GLY A 128 8.89 -11.38 -1.90
CA GLY A 128 7.55 -11.87 -1.54
C GLY A 128 7.58 -13.28 -0.95
N ALA A 129 8.31 -14.20 -1.57
CA ALA A 129 8.45 -15.57 -1.07
C ALA A 129 9.16 -15.63 0.29
N ALA A 130 10.22 -14.82 0.48
CA ALA A 130 10.90 -14.70 1.77
C ALA A 130 9.97 -14.10 2.85
N LEU A 131 9.19 -13.08 2.49
CA LEU A 131 8.21 -12.47 3.36
C LEU A 131 7.11 -13.46 3.75
N ARG A 132 6.67 -14.32 2.84
CA ARG A 132 5.74 -15.40 3.16
C ARG A 132 6.30 -16.33 4.22
N GLY A 133 7.57 -16.74 4.08
CA GLY A 133 8.26 -17.54 5.09
C GLY A 133 8.33 -16.85 6.46
N PHE A 134 8.51 -15.53 6.49
CA PHE A 134 8.46 -14.74 7.73
C PHE A 134 7.05 -14.70 8.33
N LEU A 135 6.02 -14.46 7.52
CA LEU A 135 4.63 -14.37 7.99
C LEU A 135 4.15 -15.70 8.56
N ASP A 136 4.62 -16.83 8.02
CA ASP A 136 4.30 -18.21 8.45
C ASP A 136 5.31 -18.85 9.42
N ARG A 137 6.30 -18.09 9.92
CA ARG A 137 7.41 -18.67 10.71
C ARG A 137 7.01 -19.37 12.02
N ASP A 138 5.85 -19.02 12.57
CA ASP A 138 5.30 -19.50 13.84
C ASP A 138 3.76 -19.37 13.83
N ASP A 139 3.07 -19.74 14.91
CA ASP A 139 1.60 -19.68 15.00
C ASP A 139 1.02 -18.28 15.25
N GLU A 140 1.85 -17.25 15.48
CA GLU A 140 1.38 -15.88 15.72
C GLU A 140 0.69 -15.34 14.45
N PRO A 141 -0.58 -14.89 14.53
CA PRO A 141 -1.29 -14.33 13.39
C PRO A 141 -0.61 -13.04 12.90
N ARG A 142 -0.22 -12.99 11.62
CA ARG A 142 0.40 -11.82 10.99
C ARG A 142 -0.35 -11.36 9.75
N GLY A 143 -0.60 -10.06 9.69
CA GLY A 143 -1.22 -9.37 8.56
C GLY A 143 -0.20 -8.71 7.63
N LEU A 144 -0.59 -8.48 6.38
CA LEU A 144 0.20 -7.72 5.39
C LEU A 144 -0.59 -6.50 4.92
N MET A 145 0.07 -5.35 4.82
CA MET A 145 -0.47 -4.13 4.21
C MET A 145 0.39 -3.74 3.01
N ILE A 146 -0.20 -3.73 1.82
CA ILE A 146 0.44 -3.28 0.59
C ILE A 146 0.05 -1.82 0.37
N VAL A 147 1.02 -0.91 0.43
CA VAL A 147 0.84 0.53 0.23
C VAL A 147 1.30 0.90 -1.19
N ALA A 148 0.34 1.10 -2.09
CA ALA A 148 0.61 1.16 -3.52
C ALA A 148 -0.44 1.93 -4.32
N ASP A 149 0.01 2.72 -5.29
CA ASP A 149 -0.86 3.46 -6.23
C ASP A 149 -0.71 2.95 -7.66
N GLY A 150 -1.78 3.13 -8.44
CA GLY A 150 -1.78 2.87 -9.87
C GLY A 150 -1.18 4.00 -10.70
N ALA A 151 -1.50 4.00 -12.00
CA ALA A 151 -0.95 4.97 -12.94
C ALA A 151 -1.39 6.38 -12.57
N ASN A 152 -0.47 7.34 -12.67
CA ASN A 152 -0.70 8.75 -12.35
C ASN A 152 -0.81 9.63 -13.61
N THR A 153 -1.09 9.00 -14.75
CA THR A 153 -1.13 9.58 -16.10
C THR A 153 -2.48 9.36 -16.80
N LEU A 154 -3.54 9.00 -16.07
CA LEU A 154 -4.81 8.55 -16.66
C LEU A 154 -5.65 9.67 -17.29
N THR A 155 -5.43 10.92 -16.90
CA THR A 155 -6.20 12.06 -17.42
C THR A 155 -5.30 13.27 -17.62
N ALA A 156 -5.78 14.28 -18.35
CA ALA A 156 -5.08 15.55 -18.50
C ALA A 156 -4.88 16.33 -17.19
N LYS A 157 -5.67 16.02 -16.16
CA LYS A 157 -5.56 16.61 -14.81
C LYS A 157 -4.62 15.82 -13.90
N ALA A 158 -4.14 14.66 -14.36
CA ALA A 158 -3.27 13.80 -13.58
C ALA A 158 -1.88 14.43 -13.41
N PRO A 159 -1.21 14.23 -12.27
CA PRO A 159 0.08 14.86 -11.98
C PRO A 159 1.20 14.41 -12.92
N GLY A 160 1.13 13.19 -13.49
CA GLY A 160 2.13 12.65 -14.41
C GLY A 160 1.98 13.08 -15.87
N ALA A 161 1.03 13.97 -16.17
CA ALA A 161 0.53 14.27 -17.52
C ALA A 161 -0.15 13.08 -18.21
N PHE A 162 -1.11 13.37 -19.11
CA PHE A 162 -1.89 12.32 -19.75
C PHE A 162 -1.04 11.44 -20.68
N ASP A 163 -1.16 10.11 -20.51
CA ASP A 163 -0.63 9.12 -21.44
C ASP A 163 -1.75 8.15 -21.86
N PRO A 164 -2.10 8.06 -23.16
CA PRO A 164 -3.20 7.21 -23.61
C PRO A 164 -2.95 5.71 -23.41
N ARG A 165 -1.70 5.29 -23.16
CA ARG A 165 -1.36 3.89 -22.84
C ARG A 165 -1.80 3.51 -21.42
N ALA A 166 -1.97 4.49 -20.53
CA ALA A 166 -2.23 4.28 -19.11
C ALA A 166 -3.53 3.52 -18.86
N GLU A 167 -4.60 3.83 -19.58
CA GLU A 167 -5.93 3.23 -19.39
C GLU A 167 -5.89 1.70 -19.55
N GLY A 168 -5.33 1.21 -20.65
CA GLY A 168 -5.24 -0.23 -20.91
C GLY A 168 -4.29 -0.97 -19.97
N VAL A 169 -3.25 -0.29 -19.47
CA VAL A 169 -2.34 -0.88 -18.46
C VAL A 169 -3.03 -0.94 -17.10
N GLN A 170 -3.68 0.14 -16.68
CA GLN A 170 -4.39 0.20 -15.41
C GLN A 170 -5.55 -0.79 -15.34
N ALA A 171 -6.35 -0.91 -16.40
CA ALA A 171 -7.46 -1.87 -16.44
C ALA A 171 -7.00 -3.33 -16.22
N ARG A 172 -5.81 -3.68 -16.75
CA ARG A 172 -5.22 -5.01 -16.51
C ARG A 172 -4.76 -5.19 -15.06
N ILE A 173 -4.21 -4.14 -14.45
CA ILE A 173 -3.84 -4.14 -13.04
C ILE A 173 -5.08 -4.29 -12.17
N ASP A 174 -6.14 -3.51 -12.43
CA ASP A 174 -7.38 -3.56 -11.66
C ASP A 174 -8.00 -4.97 -11.70
N ALA A 175 -8.05 -5.59 -12.88
CA ALA A 175 -8.52 -6.96 -13.03
C ALA A 175 -7.63 -7.97 -12.30
N ALA A 176 -6.31 -7.79 -12.31
CA ALA A 176 -5.38 -8.65 -11.60
C ALA A 176 -5.54 -8.54 -10.07
N LEU A 177 -5.70 -7.33 -9.56
CA LEU A 177 -5.95 -7.07 -8.14
C LEU A 177 -7.30 -7.61 -7.67
N GLU A 178 -8.34 -7.51 -8.50
CA GLU A 178 -9.67 -8.04 -8.20
C GLU A 178 -9.71 -9.58 -8.19
N SER A 179 -8.98 -10.23 -9.09
CA SER A 179 -9.03 -11.68 -9.28
C SER A 179 -7.92 -12.46 -8.57
N GLY A 180 -6.92 -11.80 -8.02
CA GLY A 180 -5.76 -12.48 -7.43
C GLY A 180 -4.74 -12.96 -8.47
N ASP A 181 -4.71 -12.37 -9.66
CA ASP A 181 -3.84 -12.79 -10.77
C ASP A 181 -2.39 -12.36 -10.52
N ARG A 182 -1.64 -13.25 -9.88
CA ARG A 182 -0.22 -13.07 -9.55
C ARG A 182 0.64 -12.94 -10.81
N ASP A 183 0.35 -13.72 -11.85
CA ASP A 183 1.17 -13.75 -13.06
C ASP A 183 1.03 -12.43 -13.81
N ALA A 184 -0.17 -11.84 -13.85
CA ALA A 184 -0.39 -10.51 -14.42
C ALA A 184 0.38 -9.41 -13.67
N LEU A 185 0.45 -9.49 -12.33
CA LEU A 185 1.24 -8.54 -11.53
C LEU A 185 2.75 -8.71 -11.76
N LEU A 186 3.23 -9.95 -11.87
CA LEU A 186 4.63 -10.25 -12.17
C LEU A 186 5.01 -9.84 -13.61
N ALA A 187 4.07 -9.84 -14.55
CA ALA A 187 4.27 -9.39 -15.92
C ALA A 187 4.34 -7.85 -16.09
N LEU A 188 4.24 -7.07 -15.00
CA LEU A 188 4.37 -5.62 -15.05
C LEU A 188 5.81 -5.18 -15.38
N GLU A 189 6.00 -4.70 -16.61
CA GLU A 189 7.29 -4.28 -17.15
C GLU A 189 7.81 -2.99 -16.48
N PRO A 190 9.01 -3.00 -15.84
CA PRO A 190 9.53 -1.86 -15.10
C PRO A 190 9.60 -0.55 -15.90
N GLY A 191 10.08 -0.64 -17.15
CA GLY A 191 10.23 0.53 -18.02
C GLY A 191 8.91 1.19 -18.37
N LEU A 192 7.87 0.40 -18.65
CA LEU A 192 6.54 0.92 -18.96
C LEU A 192 5.88 1.49 -17.70
N CYS A 193 5.99 0.80 -16.56
CA CYS A 193 5.47 1.29 -15.30
C CYS A 193 6.06 2.65 -14.91
N ASN A 194 7.37 2.83 -15.06
CA ASN A 194 8.04 4.11 -14.80
C ASN A 194 7.52 5.22 -15.71
N GLN A 195 7.29 4.94 -17.00
CA GLN A 195 6.74 5.93 -17.95
C GLN A 195 5.31 6.35 -17.60
N LEU A 196 4.52 5.48 -16.97
CA LEU A 196 3.12 5.73 -16.61
C LEU A 196 2.96 6.20 -15.15
N GLY A 197 4.07 6.42 -14.45
CA GLY A 197 4.08 6.78 -13.03
C GLY A 197 3.38 5.74 -12.13
N LEU A 198 3.49 4.46 -12.47
CA LEU A 198 2.95 3.33 -11.70
C LEU A 198 3.83 3.06 -10.48
N GLY A 199 3.63 3.84 -9.41
CA GLY A 199 4.39 3.72 -8.15
C GLY A 199 4.16 2.40 -7.42
N GLY A 200 3.04 1.73 -7.65
CA GLY A 200 2.66 0.47 -7.01
C GLY A 200 3.31 -0.80 -7.57
N ARG A 201 4.09 -0.73 -8.66
CA ARG A 201 4.68 -1.93 -9.32
C ARG A 201 5.39 -2.85 -8.33
N VAL A 202 6.37 -2.32 -7.61
CA VAL A 202 7.22 -3.11 -6.68
C VAL A 202 6.40 -3.77 -5.58
N PRO A 203 5.59 -3.05 -4.78
CA PRO A 203 4.82 -3.66 -3.71
C PRO A 203 3.75 -4.65 -4.21
N TRP A 204 3.17 -4.45 -5.41
CA TRP A 204 2.28 -5.46 -6.02
C TRP A 204 3.01 -6.70 -6.52
N GLN A 205 4.23 -6.58 -7.05
CA GLN A 205 5.04 -7.74 -7.42
C GLN A 205 5.52 -8.52 -6.18
N VAL A 206 5.78 -7.83 -5.06
CA VAL A 206 6.02 -8.49 -3.76
C VAL A 206 4.77 -9.22 -3.31
N LEU A 207 3.59 -8.59 -3.36
CA LEU A 207 2.31 -9.25 -3.04
C LEU A 207 2.14 -10.54 -3.85
N ALA A 208 2.39 -10.49 -5.16
CA ALA A 208 2.28 -11.67 -6.03
C ALA A 208 3.21 -12.82 -5.59
N GLY A 209 4.41 -12.49 -5.09
CA GLY A 209 5.37 -13.46 -4.55
C GLY A 209 5.05 -14.00 -3.14
N VAL A 210 4.20 -13.32 -2.36
CA VAL A 210 3.77 -13.82 -1.02
C VAL A 210 2.87 -15.06 -1.15
N PHE A 211 2.20 -15.21 -2.27
CA PHE A 211 1.28 -16.30 -2.53
C PHE A 211 1.98 -17.33 -3.41
N ASP A 212 1.90 -18.62 -3.06
CA ASP A 212 2.43 -19.73 -3.89
C ASP A 212 1.36 -20.31 -4.83
N ALA A 213 0.10 -20.19 -4.42
CA ALA A 213 -1.11 -20.50 -5.20
C ALA A 213 -1.99 -19.24 -5.31
N PRO A 214 -2.98 -19.19 -6.21
CA PRO A 214 -3.95 -18.10 -6.21
C PRO A 214 -4.59 -17.91 -4.82
N PRO A 215 -4.84 -16.66 -4.38
CA PRO A 215 -5.53 -16.40 -3.11
C PRO A 215 -6.85 -17.17 -3.02
N SER A 216 -7.19 -17.69 -1.85
CA SER A 216 -8.47 -18.37 -1.62
C SER A 216 -9.67 -17.43 -1.74
N SER A 217 -9.45 -16.13 -1.55
CA SER A 217 -10.44 -15.08 -1.70
C SER A 217 -9.78 -13.74 -2.04
N CYS A 218 -10.40 -12.99 -2.94
CA CYS A 218 -10.08 -11.60 -3.24
C CYS A 218 -11.34 -10.75 -3.12
N ARG A 219 -11.21 -9.54 -2.56
CA ARG A 219 -12.32 -8.58 -2.46
C ARG A 219 -11.84 -7.18 -2.77
N THR A 220 -12.40 -6.58 -3.81
CA THR A 220 -12.23 -5.14 -4.10
C THR A 220 -13.25 -4.32 -3.31
N LEU A 221 -12.77 -3.31 -2.59
CA LEU A 221 -13.57 -2.36 -1.82
C LEU A 221 -13.65 -0.99 -2.52
N TYR A 222 -12.63 -0.64 -3.30
CA TYR A 222 -12.56 0.57 -4.09
C TYR A 222 -11.65 0.36 -5.30
N SER A 223 -12.07 0.83 -6.47
CA SER A 223 -11.21 0.95 -7.66
C SER A 223 -11.69 2.13 -8.51
N ALA A 224 -10.92 3.23 -8.50
CA ALA A 224 -11.21 4.41 -9.31
C ALA A 224 -10.00 5.35 -9.39
N ALA A 225 -10.09 6.36 -10.26
CA ALA A 225 -9.05 7.37 -10.45
C ALA A 225 -9.58 8.82 -10.40
N PRO A 226 -10.10 9.29 -9.24
CA PRO A 226 -10.80 10.58 -9.14
C PRO A 226 -9.92 11.79 -9.53
N TYR A 227 -8.61 11.69 -9.37
CA TYR A 227 -7.64 12.74 -9.71
C TYR A 227 -6.74 12.36 -10.91
N GLY A 228 -7.15 11.37 -11.70
CA GLY A 228 -6.30 10.79 -12.76
C GLY A 228 -5.13 9.95 -12.24
N VAL A 229 -5.12 9.65 -10.94
CA VAL A 229 -4.27 8.66 -10.30
C VAL A 229 -5.15 7.50 -9.87
N ALA A 230 -4.83 6.27 -10.28
CA ALA A 230 -5.60 5.11 -9.90
C ALA A 230 -5.32 4.69 -8.45
N TYR A 231 -6.40 4.43 -7.72
CA TYR A 231 -6.37 3.92 -6.36
C TYR A 231 -7.15 2.61 -6.29
N HIS A 232 -6.58 1.64 -5.59
CA HIS A 232 -7.21 0.37 -5.30
C HIS A 232 -7.24 0.15 -3.79
N VAL A 233 -8.37 -0.31 -3.28
CA VAL A 233 -8.49 -0.82 -1.91
C VAL A 233 -9.09 -2.21 -1.97
N GLY A 234 -8.46 -3.17 -1.33
CA GLY A 234 -8.91 -4.56 -1.36
C GLY A 234 -8.29 -5.45 -0.30
N GLU A 235 -8.66 -6.71 -0.35
CA GLU A 235 -8.22 -7.77 0.58
C GLU A 235 -7.97 -9.06 -0.19
N TRP A 236 -6.83 -9.70 0.06
CA TRP A 236 -6.47 -11.03 -0.43
C TRP A 236 -6.28 -11.98 0.76
N ARG A 237 -6.78 -13.21 0.65
CA ARG A 237 -6.62 -14.27 1.69
C ARG A 237 -5.83 -15.47 1.16
N PRO A 238 -4.90 -16.04 1.94
CA PRO A 238 -4.14 -17.23 1.56
C PRO A 238 -5.03 -18.48 1.38
#